data_AF-A0A964P9W7-F1
#
_entry.id   AF-A0A964P9W7-F1
#
_cell.length_a   1.000
_cell.length_b   1.000
_cell.length_c   1.000
_cell.angle_alpha   90.00
_cell.angle_beta   90.00
_cell.angle_gamma   90.00
#
_symmetry.space_group_name_H-M   'P 1'
#
loop_
_entity.id
_entity.type
_entity.pdbx_description
1 polymer ?
#
loop_
_entity_poly.entity_id
_entity_poly.type
_entity_poly.pdbx_seq_one_letter_code
_entity_poly.pdbx_strand_id
1 'polypeptide(L)'
;MKRLLMFGGFVAFCLSLVGCGGDTNERLITDTIARMGLAATEVGNIKARVDDAIVKAKEGKVLDLADAIEATVKLKETGKDLQKLKQRIEELRSQVTKEDQKIFAENQKTKLNAAFRALLDNREDLRKVLLEAETYNKTEVAKLREKITDAEGPFTSLSRVN
;
A
#
# COMPACT_ATOMS: atom_id res chain seq x y z
N MET A 1 -8.55 12.51 4.16
CA MET A 1 -8.86 12.69 2.73
C MET A 1 -7.62 13.03 1.86
N LYS A 2 -6.66 13.86 2.30
CA LYS A 2 -5.47 14.16 1.48
C LYS A 2 -4.57 12.95 1.12
N ARG A 3 -4.61 11.88 1.93
CA ARG A 3 -3.72 10.70 1.74
C ARG A 3 -4.24 9.64 0.74
N LEU A 4 -5.52 9.66 0.39
CA LEU A 4 -6.11 8.76 -0.62
C LEU A 4 -5.57 9.05 -2.03
N LEU A 5 -5.17 10.30 -2.28
CA LEU A 5 -4.55 10.73 -3.54
C LEU A 5 -3.11 10.21 -3.73
N MET A 6 -2.45 9.71 -2.68
CA MET A 6 -1.02 9.38 -2.75
C MET A 6 -0.70 8.12 -3.52
N PHE A 7 -1.59 7.12 -3.50
CA PHE A 7 -1.37 5.95 -4.34
C PHE A 7 -1.68 6.25 -5.82
N GLY A 8 -2.57 7.21 -6.10
CA GLY A 8 -3.00 7.55 -7.47
C GLY A 8 -1.88 8.08 -8.35
N GLY A 9 -0.94 8.84 -7.78
CA GLY A 9 0.22 9.35 -8.50
C GLY A 9 1.18 8.24 -8.96
N PHE A 10 1.31 7.18 -8.17
CA PHE A 10 2.16 6.03 -8.51
C PHE A 10 1.53 5.13 -9.59
N VAL A 11 0.20 4.99 -9.59
CA VAL A 11 -0.53 4.29 -10.66
C VAL A 11 -0.37 5.01 -12.00
N ALA A 12 -0.47 6.35 -12.01
CA ALA A 12 -0.23 7.14 -13.21
C ALA A 12 1.22 7.03 -13.71
N PHE A 13 2.18 6.94 -12.80
CA PHE A 13 3.59 6.72 -13.13
C PHE A 13 3.82 5.36 -13.81
N CYS A 14 3.30 4.27 -13.23
CA CYS A 14 3.48 2.90 -13.75
C CYS A 14 2.94 2.71 -15.18
N LEU A 15 1.93 3.49 -15.59
CA LEU A 15 1.37 3.44 -16.94
C LEU A 15 2.27 4.08 -18.02
N SER A 16 3.34 4.79 -17.63
CA SER A 16 4.18 5.57 -18.55
C SER A 16 5.53 4.91 -18.94
N LEU A 17 5.75 3.63 -18.61
CA LEU A 17 7.09 3.04 -18.47
C LEU A 17 7.36 1.74 -19.26
N VAL A 18 6.68 1.53 -20.39
CA VAL A 18 6.78 0.28 -21.15
C VAL A 18 7.61 0.43 -22.43
N GLY A 19 8.74 -0.28 -22.51
CA GLY A 19 9.67 -0.24 -23.64
C GLY A 19 9.98 -1.60 -24.23
N CYS A 20 10.46 -1.59 -25.47
CA CYS A 20 10.82 -2.73 -26.31
C CYS A 20 12.04 -3.50 -25.76
N GLY A 21 11.79 -4.19 -24.65
CA GLY A 21 12.65 -5.15 -23.98
C GLY A 21 11.71 -6.02 -23.16
N GLY A 22 10.84 -6.76 -23.86
CA GLY A 22 9.56 -7.31 -23.39
C GLY A 22 9.57 -7.92 -21.99
N ASP A 23 10.66 -8.57 -21.58
CA ASP A 23 10.73 -9.26 -20.29
C ASP A 23 11.01 -8.34 -19.08
N THR A 24 11.77 -7.25 -19.25
CA THR A 24 12.24 -6.48 -18.08
C THR A 24 11.19 -5.48 -17.59
N ASN A 25 10.51 -4.81 -18.52
CA ASN A 25 9.50 -3.79 -18.19
C ASN A 25 8.17 -4.42 -17.72
N GLU A 26 7.74 -5.52 -18.37
CA GLU A 26 6.56 -6.27 -17.92
C GLU A 26 6.75 -6.86 -16.53
N ARG A 27 7.95 -7.36 -16.22
CA ARG A 27 8.28 -7.89 -14.89
C ARG A 27 8.22 -6.81 -13.82
N LEU A 28 8.76 -5.61 -14.06
CA LEU A 28 8.72 -4.53 -13.06
C LEU A 28 7.31 -4.06 -12.74
N ILE A 29 6.41 -4.04 -13.73
CA ILE A 29 5.01 -3.70 -13.52
C ILE A 29 4.28 -4.83 -12.79
N THR A 30 4.55 -6.09 -13.16
CA THR A 30 4.01 -7.26 -12.45
C THR A 30 4.45 -7.30 -11.00
N ASP A 31 5.73 -7.03 -10.73
CA ASP A 31 6.30 -6.89 -9.40
C ASP A 31 5.61 -5.76 -8.65
N THR A 32 5.35 -4.63 -9.32
CA THR A 32 4.63 -3.51 -8.72
C THR A 32 3.21 -3.90 -8.29
N ILE A 33 2.46 -4.57 -9.17
CA ILE A 33 1.12 -5.09 -8.86
C ILE A 33 1.19 -6.06 -7.67
N ALA A 34 2.16 -6.98 -7.68
CA ALA A 34 2.36 -7.93 -6.60
C ALA A 34 2.65 -7.23 -5.26
N ARG A 35 3.51 -6.19 -5.26
CA ARG A 35 3.81 -5.41 -4.05
C ARG A 35 2.63 -4.57 -3.57
N MET A 36 1.79 -4.07 -4.47
CA MET A 36 0.54 -3.41 -4.09
C MET A 36 -0.45 -4.41 -3.46
N GLY A 37 -0.54 -5.62 -4.00
CA GLY A 37 -1.29 -6.72 -3.40
C GLY A 37 -0.79 -7.08 -2.01
N LEU A 38 0.53 -7.21 -1.84
CA LEU A 38 1.13 -7.43 -0.53
C LEU A 38 0.86 -6.28 0.44
N ALA A 39 0.92 -5.02 -0.01
CA ALA A 39 0.57 -3.89 0.83
C ALA A 39 -0.90 -3.98 1.31
N ALA A 40 -1.82 -4.42 0.45
CA ALA A 40 -3.21 -4.65 0.85
C ALA A 40 -3.33 -5.77 1.89
N THR A 41 -2.59 -6.88 1.70
CA THR A 41 -2.49 -7.97 2.67
C THR A 41 -1.95 -7.49 4.01
N GLU A 42 -0.89 -6.68 4.03
CA GLU A 42 -0.32 -6.19 5.29
C GLU A 42 -1.25 -5.20 6.00
N VAL A 43 -2.01 -4.38 5.28
CA VAL A 43 -3.08 -3.56 5.88
C VAL A 43 -4.18 -4.45 6.47
N GLY A 44 -4.61 -5.49 5.76
CA GLY A 44 -5.57 -6.48 6.25
C GLY A 44 -5.07 -7.22 7.50
N ASN A 45 -3.78 -7.54 7.55
CA ASN A 45 -3.11 -8.15 8.71
C ASN A 45 -3.10 -7.25 9.95
N ILE A 46 -2.91 -5.94 9.77
CA ILE A 46 -3.01 -4.95 10.86
C ILE A 46 -4.47 -4.92 11.34
N LYS A 47 -5.43 -4.81 10.41
CA LYS A 47 -6.87 -4.78 10.74
C LYS A 47 -7.27 -6.00 11.59
N ALA A 48 -6.93 -7.21 11.14
CA ALA A 48 -7.28 -8.45 11.84
C ALA A 48 -6.77 -8.46 13.30
N ARG A 49 -5.56 -7.97 13.54
CA ARG A 49 -4.99 -7.86 14.89
C ARG A 49 -5.69 -6.81 15.76
N VAL A 50 -6.16 -5.72 15.16
CA VAL A 50 -6.99 -4.73 15.89
C VAL A 50 -8.35 -5.33 16.23
N ASP A 51 -8.97 -6.06 15.30
CA ASP A 51 -10.24 -6.78 15.55
C ASP A 51 -10.08 -7.77 16.71
N ASP A 52 -9.03 -8.59 16.71
CA ASP A 52 -8.73 -9.54 17.79
C ASP A 52 -8.53 -8.83 19.14
N ALA A 53 -7.86 -7.69 19.15
CA ALA A 53 -7.68 -6.86 20.35
C ALA A 53 -9.00 -6.29 20.87
N ILE A 54 -9.89 -5.84 19.97
CA ILE A 54 -11.24 -5.37 20.32
C ILE A 54 -12.07 -6.49 20.92
N VAL A 55 -12.03 -7.70 20.34
CA VAL A 55 -12.73 -8.87 20.89
C VAL A 55 -12.29 -9.15 22.32
N LYS A 56 -10.98 -9.16 22.58
CA LYS A 56 -10.43 -9.29 23.94
C LYS A 56 -10.89 -8.15 24.86
N ALA A 57 -10.96 -6.93 24.36
CA ALA A 57 -11.42 -5.78 25.14
C ALA A 57 -12.92 -5.85 25.49
N LYS A 58 -13.75 -6.42 24.61
CA LYS A 58 -15.17 -6.72 24.88
C LYS A 58 -15.36 -7.73 26.01
N GLU A 59 -14.39 -8.62 26.21
CA GLU A 59 -14.35 -9.57 27.34
C GLU A 59 -13.86 -8.92 28.66
N GLY A 60 -13.63 -7.60 28.67
CA GLY A 60 -13.18 -6.86 29.85
C GLY A 60 -11.65 -6.79 30.01
N LYS A 61 -10.87 -7.26 29.02
CA LYS A 61 -9.41 -7.08 29.02
C LYS A 61 -9.05 -5.65 28.59
N VAL A 62 -7.85 -5.20 28.93
CA VAL A 62 -7.33 -3.93 28.41
C VAL A 62 -7.05 -4.09 26.91
N LEU A 63 -7.41 -3.08 26.12
CA LEU A 63 -7.07 -3.04 24.70
C LEU A 63 -5.54 -3.05 24.55
N ASP A 64 -5.01 -4.11 23.94
CA ASP A 64 -3.59 -4.28 23.63
C ASP A 64 -3.39 -4.32 22.11
N LEU A 65 -2.64 -3.36 21.59
CA LEU A 65 -2.38 -3.19 20.16
C LEU A 65 -0.93 -3.51 19.78
N ALA A 66 -0.15 -4.16 20.66
CA ALA A 66 1.25 -4.48 20.41
C ALA A 66 1.44 -5.29 19.12
N ASP A 67 0.65 -6.35 18.93
CA ASP A 67 0.71 -7.19 17.73
C ASP A 67 0.39 -6.38 16.46
N ALA A 68 -0.62 -5.50 16.53
CA ALA A 68 -1.01 -4.64 15.42
C ALA A 68 0.10 -3.64 15.08
N ILE A 69 0.79 -3.11 16.09
CA ILE A 69 1.97 -2.25 15.93
C ILE A 69 3.11 -3.02 15.25
N GLU A 70 3.40 -4.25 15.68
CA GLU A 70 4.43 -5.07 15.06
C GLU A 70 4.14 -5.34 13.58
N ALA A 71 2.87 -5.62 13.24
CA ALA A 71 2.45 -5.82 11.86
C ALA A 71 2.69 -4.60 10.95
N THR A 72 2.79 -3.38 11.50
CA THR A 72 3.12 -2.18 10.71
C THR A 72 4.52 -2.23 10.10
N VAL A 73 5.44 -3.02 10.67
CA VAL A 73 6.82 -3.15 10.16
C VAL A 73 6.82 -3.74 8.74
N LYS A 74 6.03 -4.79 8.49
CA LYS A 74 5.94 -5.42 7.16
C LYS A 74 5.32 -4.49 6.11
N LEU A 75 4.35 -3.67 6.52
CA LEU A 75 3.79 -2.64 5.64
C LEU A 75 4.87 -1.62 5.24
N LYS A 76 5.71 -1.18 6.20
CA LYS A 76 6.82 -0.25 5.94
C LYS A 76 7.84 -0.85 4.97
N GLU A 77 8.21 -2.10 5.16
CA GLU A 77 9.15 -2.83 4.29
C GLU A 77 8.60 -2.95 2.87
N THR A 78 7.32 -3.32 2.74
CA THR A 78 6.64 -3.37 1.43
C THR A 78 6.68 -2.02 0.73
N GLY A 79 6.47 -0.92 1.46
CA GLY A 79 6.58 0.43 0.91
C GLY A 79 7.99 0.78 0.43
N LYS A 80 9.03 0.35 1.15
CA LYS A 80 10.43 0.53 0.72
C LYS A 80 10.75 -0.27 -0.54
N ASP A 81 10.23 -1.48 -0.66
CA ASP A 81 10.42 -2.28 -1.86
C ASP A 81 9.74 -1.68 -3.09
N LEU A 82 8.55 -1.07 -2.91
CA LEU A 82 7.91 -0.27 -3.96
C LEU A 82 8.73 0.95 -4.35
N GLN A 83 9.41 1.63 -3.42
CA GLN A 83 10.31 2.73 -3.75
C GLN A 83 11.49 2.27 -4.61
N LYS A 84 12.09 1.12 -4.28
CA LYS A 84 13.17 0.55 -5.08
C LYS A 84 12.69 0.16 -6.48
N LEU A 85 11.48 -0.40 -6.58
CA LEU A 85 10.85 -0.67 -7.88
C LEU A 85 10.66 0.63 -8.66
N LYS A 86 10.11 1.67 -8.05
CA LYS A 86 9.97 2.99 -8.68
C LYS A 86 11.28 3.49 -9.27
N GLN A 87 12.37 3.47 -8.49
CA GLN A 87 13.70 3.91 -8.95
C GLN A 87 14.18 3.13 -10.17
N ARG A 88 14.06 1.79 -10.14
CA ARG A 88 14.41 0.94 -11.29
C ARG A 88 13.59 1.28 -12.53
N ILE A 89 12.31 1.60 -12.35
CA ILE A 89 11.48 1.97 -13.48
C ILE A 89 11.82 3.38 -14.00
N GLU A 90 12.20 4.33 -13.13
CA GLU A 90 12.71 5.66 -13.54
C GLU A 90 13.99 5.55 -14.37
N GLU A 91 14.91 4.64 -14.02
CA GLU A 91 16.15 4.40 -14.77
C GLU A 91 15.89 3.87 -16.20
N LEU A 92 14.82 3.09 -16.38
CA LEU A 92 14.47 2.48 -17.66
C LEU A 92 13.52 3.34 -18.50
N ARG A 93 13.03 4.45 -17.94
CA ARG A 93 12.00 5.33 -18.53
C ARG A 93 12.33 5.85 -19.93
N SER A 94 13.62 6.04 -20.22
CA SER A 94 14.11 6.60 -21.49
C SER A 94 14.13 5.57 -22.63
N GLN A 95 13.92 4.28 -22.33
CA GLN A 95 14.04 3.16 -23.28
C GLN A 95 12.67 2.70 -23.82
N VAL A 96 11.65 3.55 -23.67
CA VAL A 96 10.23 3.21 -23.71
C VAL A 96 9.52 3.93 -24.85
N THR A 97 8.93 3.20 -25.81
CA THR A 97 8.21 3.79 -26.96
C THR A 97 6.73 4.07 -26.64
N LYS A 98 6.07 4.95 -27.40
CA LYS A 98 4.66 5.32 -27.16
C LYS A 98 3.67 4.20 -27.52
N GLU A 99 3.95 3.42 -28.55
CA GLU A 99 3.13 2.27 -28.96
C GLU A 99 3.14 1.15 -27.90
N ASP A 100 4.28 0.86 -27.29
CA ASP A 100 4.42 -0.16 -26.25
C ASP A 100 3.64 0.21 -24.97
N GLN A 101 3.61 1.50 -24.62
CA GLN A 101 2.80 2.03 -23.52
C GLN A 101 1.31 1.74 -23.71
N LYS A 102 0.81 1.81 -24.95
CA LYS A 102 -0.62 1.68 -25.23
C LYS A 102 -1.12 0.23 -25.09
N ILE A 103 -0.41 -0.73 -25.69
CA ILE A 103 -0.77 -2.16 -25.64
C ILE A 103 -0.75 -2.68 -24.20
N PHE A 104 0.23 -2.25 -23.39
CA PHE A 104 0.36 -2.70 -22.01
C PHE A 104 -0.56 -1.97 -21.02
N ALA A 105 -0.84 -0.68 -21.24
CA ALA A 105 -1.86 0.02 -20.48
C ALA A 105 -3.24 -0.64 -20.66
N GLU A 106 -3.53 -1.28 -21.78
CA GLU A 106 -4.76 -2.05 -21.97
C GLU A 106 -4.74 -3.38 -21.18
N ASN A 107 -3.59 -4.08 -21.16
CA ASN A 107 -3.46 -5.40 -20.53
C ASN A 107 -3.35 -5.38 -18.99
N GLN A 108 -2.63 -4.41 -18.42
CA GLN A 108 -2.27 -4.41 -16.99
C GLN A 108 -3.10 -3.42 -16.16
N LYS A 109 -3.78 -2.46 -16.79
CA LYS A 109 -4.62 -1.46 -16.10
C LYS A 109 -5.70 -2.10 -15.24
N THR A 110 -6.34 -3.17 -15.71
CA THR A 110 -7.37 -3.87 -14.93
C THR A 110 -6.79 -4.47 -13.65
N LYS A 111 -5.63 -5.16 -13.75
CA LYS A 111 -4.96 -5.77 -12.59
C LYS A 111 -4.41 -4.73 -11.63
N LEU A 112 -3.81 -3.66 -12.15
CA LEU A 112 -3.29 -2.54 -11.36
C LEU A 112 -4.42 -1.83 -10.61
N ASN A 113 -5.54 -1.55 -11.30
CA ASN A 113 -6.73 -0.96 -10.68
C ASN A 113 -7.34 -1.89 -9.62
N ALA A 114 -7.36 -3.20 -9.85
CA ALA A 114 -7.85 -4.17 -8.88
C ALA A 114 -6.98 -4.18 -7.61
N ALA A 115 -5.66 -4.27 -7.77
CA ALA A 115 -4.72 -4.22 -6.63
C ALA A 115 -4.83 -2.90 -5.86
N PHE A 116 -4.97 -1.79 -6.58
CA PHE A 116 -5.19 -0.48 -5.99
C PHE A 116 -6.48 -0.41 -5.18
N ARG A 117 -7.59 -0.89 -5.75
CA ARG A 117 -8.89 -0.90 -5.10
C ARG A 117 -8.87 -1.78 -3.85
N ALA A 118 -8.28 -2.97 -3.92
CA ALA A 118 -8.11 -3.85 -2.77
C ALA A 118 -7.34 -3.16 -1.62
N LEU A 119 -6.28 -2.41 -1.94
CA LEU A 119 -5.55 -1.64 -0.94
C LEU A 119 -6.40 -0.52 -0.32
N LEU A 120 -7.19 0.19 -1.13
CA LEU A 120 -8.09 1.23 -0.63
C LEU A 120 -9.19 0.67 0.29
N ASP A 121 -9.81 -0.43 -0.12
CA ASP A 121 -10.88 -1.08 0.64
C ASP A 121 -10.34 -1.57 1.99
N ASN A 122 -9.18 -2.24 2.02
CA ASN A 122 -8.53 -2.67 3.26
C ASN A 122 -8.18 -1.48 4.17
N ARG A 123 -7.75 -0.34 3.61
CA ARG A 123 -7.44 0.86 4.39
C ARG A 123 -8.68 1.47 5.02
N GLU A 124 -9.78 1.50 4.27
CA GLU A 124 -11.05 2.03 4.76
C GLU A 124 -11.62 1.14 5.85
N ASP A 125 -11.49 -0.18 5.72
CA ASP A 125 -11.89 -1.11 6.77
C ASP A 125 -11.00 -0.99 8.02
N LEU A 126 -9.68 -0.88 7.86
CA LEU A 126 -8.78 -0.57 8.99
C LEU A 126 -9.19 0.74 9.67
N ARG A 127 -9.57 1.78 8.91
CA ARG A 127 -10.05 3.05 9.48
C ARG A 127 -11.28 2.84 10.36
N LYS A 128 -12.25 2.05 9.92
CA LYS A 128 -13.47 1.75 10.69
C LYS A 128 -13.14 1.02 11.99
N VAL A 129 -12.31 -0.01 11.91
CA VAL A 129 -11.90 -0.81 13.09
C VAL A 129 -11.10 0.04 14.09
N LEU A 130 -10.24 0.94 13.62
CA LEU A 130 -9.55 1.89 14.51
C LEU A 130 -10.50 2.87 15.20
N LEU A 131 -11.59 3.29 14.55
CA LEU A 131 -12.61 4.13 15.18
C LEU A 131 -13.37 3.37 16.27
N GLU A 132 -13.63 2.06 16.06
CA GLU A 132 -14.20 1.21 17.10
C GLU A 132 -13.23 1.02 18.27
N ALA A 133 -11.96 0.74 18.00
CA ALA A 133 -10.92 0.61 19.03
C ALA A 133 -10.77 1.86 19.91
N GLU A 134 -11.01 3.06 19.36
CA GLU A 134 -10.96 4.33 20.11
C GLU A 134 -12.01 4.42 21.23
N THR A 135 -13.09 3.63 21.15
CA THR A 135 -14.09 3.57 22.22
C THR A 135 -13.54 2.87 23.48
N TYR A 136 -12.52 2.03 23.34
CA TYR A 136 -11.87 1.31 24.44
C TYR A 136 -10.65 2.06 24.97
N ASN A 137 -9.75 2.51 24.09
CA ASN A 137 -8.54 3.24 24.50
C ASN A 137 -7.98 4.14 23.39
N LYS A 138 -8.30 5.43 23.46
CA LYS A 138 -7.83 6.43 22.48
C LYS A 138 -6.32 6.59 22.44
N THR A 139 -5.63 6.45 23.59
CA THR A 139 -4.19 6.64 23.67
C THR A 139 -3.43 5.52 22.97
N GLU A 140 -3.84 4.26 23.16
CA GLU A 140 -3.24 3.12 22.46
C GLU A 140 -3.51 3.19 20.95
N VAL A 141 -4.72 3.56 20.54
CA VAL A 141 -5.02 3.75 19.12
C VAL A 141 -4.20 4.88 18.50
N ALA A 142 -3.94 5.97 19.24
CA ALA A 142 -3.08 7.06 18.76
C ALA A 142 -1.66 6.57 18.47
N LYS A 143 -1.08 5.73 19.34
CA LYS A 143 0.25 5.10 19.11
C LYS A 143 0.24 4.24 17.85
N LEU A 144 -0.78 3.41 17.65
CA LEU A 144 -0.90 2.59 16.45
C LEU A 144 -1.04 3.46 15.18
N ARG A 145 -1.85 4.53 15.23
CA ARG A 145 -2.00 5.48 14.10
C ARG A 145 -0.70 6.17 13.73
N GLU A 146 0.14 6.49 14.71
CA GLU A 146 1.49 7.02 14.48
C GLU A 146 2.36 6.00 13.73
N LYS A 147 2.35 4.74 14.17
CA LYS A 147 3.11 3.65 13.53
C LYS A 147 2.62 3.32 12.13
N ILE A 148 1.30 3.32 11.91
CA ILE A 148 0.72 3.22 10.57
C ILE A 148 1.19 4.39 9.70
N THR A 149 1.19 5.62 10.23
CA THR A 149 1.66 6.80 9.47
C THR A 149 3.14 6.68 9.09
N ASP A 150 4.00 6.21 10.00
CA ASP A 150 5.42 5.96 9.71
C ASP A 150 5.60 4.82 8.68
N ALA A 151 4.82 3.74 8.79
CA ALA A 151 4.82 2.65 7.83
C ALA A 151 4.32 3.06 6.43
N GLU A 152 3.42 4.04 6.37
CA GLU A 152 2.92 4.61 5.12
C GLU A 152 3.91 5.60 4.47
N GLY A 153 4.88 6.11 5.24
CA GLY A 153 5.86 7.09 4.81
C GLY A 153 6.54 6.76 3.46
N PRO A 154 7.11 5.55 3.28
CA PRO A 154 7.68 5.11 2.01
C PRO A 154 6.73 5.24 0.81
N PHE A 155 5.44 4.92 0.99
CA PHE A 155 4.45 5.03 -0.09
C PHE A 155 4.16 6.48 -0.48
N THR A 156 4.22 7.42 0.47
CA THR A 156 3.99 8.86 0.17
C THR A 156 5.04 9.43 -0.78
N SER A 157 6.26 8.91 -0.74
CA SER A 157 7.33 9.29 -1.67
C SER A 157 7.08 8.82 -3.10
N LEU A 158 6.26 7.78 -3.29
CA LEU A 158 5.94 7.24 -4.62
C LEU A 158 5.17 8.27 -5.44
N SER A 159 4.31 9.07 -4.81
CA SER A 159 3.58 10.17 -5.47
C SER A 159 4.42 11.41 -5.78
N ARG A 160 5.65 11.53 -5.27
CA ARG A 160 6.50 12.68 -5.57
C ARG A 160 7.18 12.45 -6.92
N VAL A 161 6.82 13.25 -7.91
CA VAL A 161 7.54 13.32 -9.18
C VAL A 161 8.74 14.24 -8.94
N ASN A 162 9.95 13.72 -9.14
CA ASN A 162 11.16 14.56 -9.26
C ASN A 162 11.27 15.06 -10.70
#